data_AF-A0A7S0M671-F1
#
_entry.id   AF-A0A7S0M671-F1
#
_cell.length_a   1.000
_cell.length_b   1.000
_cell.length_c   1.000
_cell.angle_alpha   90.00
_cell.angle_beta   90.00
_cell.angle_gamma   90.00
#
_symmetry.space_group_name_H-M   'P 1'
#
loop_
_entity.id
_entity.type
_entity.pdbx_description
1 polymer ?
#
loop_
_entity_poly.entity_id
_entity_poly.type
_entity_poly.pdbx_seq_one_letter_code
_entity_poly.pdbx_strand_id
1 'polypeptide(L)'
;RKQGGGFDGLRMERWLFHGPGTLNDPAQPQQQGGDPLQCIVEEGFQPLLAGSRTGAVYGAGTYFARDSAYSDGYARRAADGTSCIIMSRVVLGRYAVGRAGMVQPPLLPGHGTRHYHSLVNSLESPTIFVIQDGACAYPAYVISYRHGGRGRAGVAVPTQLCGLVCRGNALLQAELRRLLGPPAGPAAAAAAAAAAAAA
;
A
#
# COMPACT_ATOMS: atom_id res chain seq x y z
N ARG A 1 -7.37 17.40 25.07
CA ARG A 1 -7.46 16.80 23.71
C ARG A 1 -6.28 15.84 23.54
N LYS A 2 -6.49 14.54 23.67
CA LYS A 2 -5.42 13.54 23.52
C LYS A 2 -5.03 13.47 22.03
N GLN A 3 -3.88 14.06 21.69
CA GLN A 3 -3.21 13.77 20.43
C GLN A 3 -2.77 12.30 20.48
N GLY A 4 -2.93 11.55 19.40
CA GLY A 4 -2.53 10.14 19.34
C GLY A 4 -1.08 9.97 19.73
N GLY A 5 -0.83 9.14 20.73
CA GLY A 5 0.50 8.86 21.25
C GLY A 5 1.33 8.16 20.18
N GLY A 6 2.54 8.66 19.96
CA GLY A 6 3.51 8.05 19.03
C GLY A 6 3.85 8.92 17.83
N PHE A 7 4.12 10.22 18.05
CA PHE A 7 4.99 11.00 17.18
C PHE A 7 6.38 11.02 17.84
N ASP A 8 7.21 10.02 17.53
CA ASP A 8 8.61 9.96 17.97
C ASP A 8 9.55 10.82 17.09
N GLY A 9 8.97 11.65 16.21
CA GLY A 9 9.70 12.65 15.44
C GLY A 9 10.62 12.10 14.35
N LEU A 10 10.75 10.78 14.18
CA LEU A 10 11.81 10.22 13.32
C LEU A 10 11.36 9.23 12.25
N ARG A 11 10.17 8.62 12.33
CA ARG A 11 9.67 7.77 11.22
C ARG A 11 8.21 8.04 10.87
N MET A 12 8.04 8.84 9.82
CA MET A 12 6.76 9.10 9.16
C MET A 12 6.29 7.92 8.28
N GLU A 13 7.00 6.80 8.30
CA GLU A 13 6.79 5.63 7.44
C GLU A 13 6.65 4.33 8.25
N ARG A 14 5.76 3.44 7.82
CA ARG A 14 5.56 2.11 8.41
C ARG A 14 5.44 1.03 7.35
N TRP A 15 5.83 -0.18 7.73
CA TRP A 15 5.51 -1.39 6.99
C TRP A 15 4.10 -1.82 7.33
N LEU A 16 3.23 -1.92 6.34
CA LEU A 16 1.83 -2.30 6.51
C LEU A 16 1.40 -3.28 5.43
N PHE A 17 0.31 -4.00 5.70
CA PHE A 17 -0.23 -5.02 4.81
C PHE A 17 -1.48 -4.53 4.08
N HIS A 18 -1.62 -4.90 2.82
CA HIS A 18 -2.79 -4.63 2.00
C HIS A 18 -3.28 -5.93 1.36
N GLY A 19 -4.58 -6.17 1.44
CA GLY A 19 -5.22 -7.23 0.69
C GLY A 19 -5.70 -6.66 -0.66
N PRO A 20 -5.14 -7.10 -1.79
CA PRO A 20 -5.47 -6.54 -3.11
C PRO A 20 -6.90 -6.88 -3.58
N GLY A 21 -7.62 -7.78 -2.91
CA GLY A 21 -8.94 -8.27 -3.33
C GLY A 21 -8.86 -9.35 -4.41
N THR A 22 -10.02 -9.87 -4.81
CA THR A 22 -10.14 -10.85 -5.91
C THR A 22 -10.68 -10.19 -7.18
N LEU A 23 -10.35 -10.76 -8.34
CA LEU A 23 -10.82 -10.33 -9.67
C LEU A 23 -12.35 -10.22 -9.78
N ASN A 24 -13.09 -10.98 -8.97
CA ASN A 24 -14.55 -11.05 -8.99
C ASN A 24 -15.18 -10.48 -7.71
N ASP A 25 -14.45 -9.68 -6.93
CA ASP A 25 -15.02 -9.02 -5.77
C ASP A 25 -16.01 -7.94 -6.27
N PRO A 26 -17.33 -8.08 -6.05
CA PRO A 26 -18.32 -7.10 -6.47
C PRO A 26 -18.13 -5.76 -5.76
N ALA A 27 -17.33 -5.72 -4.68
CA ALA A 27 -16.94 -4.48 -4.05
C ALA A 27 -15.93 -3.71 -4.91
N GLN A 28 -15.05 -4.35 -5.70
CA GLN A 28 -14.02 -3.61 -6.44
C GLN A 28 -14.56 -2.99 -7.75
N PRO A 29 -14.34 -1.68 -8.00
CA PRO A 29 -14.57 -1.15 -9.33
C PRO A 29 -13.67 -1.91 -10.29
N GLN A 30 -14.23 -2.30 -11.44
CA GLN A 30 -13.47 -2.85 -12.54
C GLN A 30 -12.41 -1.83 -12.96
N GLN A 31 -11.23 -1.90 -12.33
CA GLN A 31 -9.98 -1.49 -12.96
C GLN A 31 -9.99 -2.18 -14.32
N GLN A 32 -9.76 -1.45 -15.41
CA GLN A 32 -9.98 -1.94 -16.77
C GLN A 32 -9.25 -3.28 -17.00
N GLY A 33 -9.96 -4.40 -16.82
CA GLY A 33 -9.62 -5.75 -17.29
C GLY A 33 -8.42 -6.51 -16.66
N GLY A 34 -7.94 -6.21 -15.44
CA GLY A 34 -6.72 -6.84 -14.88
C GLY A 34 -6.85 -7.46 -13.48
N ASP A 35 -5.92 -8.36 -13.11
CA ASP A 35 -5.78 -8.86 -11.72
C ASP A 35 -5.41 -7.68 -10.79
N PRO A 36 -6.22 -7.33 -9.76
CA PRO A 36 -5.95 -6.20 -8.88
C PRO A 36 -4.54 -6.21 -8.28
N LEU A 37 -3.99 -7.41 -7.99
CA LEU A 37 -2.63 -7.55 -7.52
C LEU A 37 -1.61 -7.06 -8.56
N GLN A 38 -1.80 -7.45 -9.83
CA GLN A 38 -0.92 -7.02 -10.93
C GLN A 38 -1.03 -5.52 -11.15
N CYS A 39 -2.24 -4.96 -11.20
CA CYS A 39 -2.44 -3.52 -11.35
C CYS A 39 -1.72 -2.73 -10.25
N ILE A 40 -1.82 -3.15 -8.98
CA ILE A 40 -1.12 -2.48 -7.87
C ILE A 40 0.41 -2.62 -8.01
N VAL A 41 0.90 -3.77 -8.46
CA VAL A 41 2.34 -4.04 -8.65
C VAL A 41 2.91 -3.29 -9.85
N GLU A 42 2.11 -2.98 -10.86
CA GLU A 42 2.58 -2.29 -12.06
C GLU A 42 2.41 -0.78 -11.95
N GLU A 43 1.26 -0.34 -11.45
CA GLU A 43 0.84 1.06 -11.47
C GLU A 43 0.87 1.73 -10.10
N GLY A 44 1.08 0.96 -9.02
CA GLY A 44 0.96 1.44 -7.65
C GLY A 44 -0.50 1.52 -7.19
N PHE A 45 -0.71 2.12 -6.01
CA PHE A 45 -2.05 2.28 -5.45
C PHE A 45 -2.77 3.46 -6.11
N GLN A 46 -4.03 3.27 -6.49
CA GLN A 46 -4.88 4.31 -7.09
C GLN A 46 -6.16 4.52 -6.26
N PRO A 47 -6.09 5.25 -5.13
CA PRO A 47 -7.22 5.38 -4.19
C PRO A 47 -8.46 6.05 -4.81
N LEU A 48 -8.26 6.95 -5.79
CA LEU A 48 -9.34 7.65 -6.50
C LEU A 48 -10.11 6.75 -7.46
N LEU A 49 -9.49 5.69 -7.97
CA LEU A 49 -10.14 4.69 -8.81
C LEU A 49 -10.82 3.59 -8.00
N ALA A 50 -10.53 3.49 -6.69
CA ALA A 50 -11.09 2.47 -5.81
C ALA A 50 -12.59 2.66 -5.48
N GLY A 51 -13.23 3.73 -5.98
CA GLY A 51 -14.66 3.99 -5.87
C GLY A 51 -15.14 4.26 -4.44
N SER A 52 -16.18 5.09 -4.29
CA SER A 52 -16.84 5.28 -2.99
C SER A 52 -17.63 4.02 -2.62
N ARG A 53 -16.97 3.01 -2.07
CA ARG A 53 -17.62 1.75 -1.68
C ARG A 53 -18.46 1.89 -0.40
N THR A 54 -19.58 1.18 -0.39
CA THR A 54 -20.23 0.65 0.81
C THR A 54 -19.20 -0.17 1.62
N GLY A 55 -18.94 0.21 2.87
CA GLY A 55 -17.95 -0.47 3.74
C GLY A 55 -16.66 0.31 4.01
N ALA A 56 -16.49 1.51 3.45
CA ALA A 56 -15.39 2.42 3.78
C ALA A 56 -15.60 3.09 5.18
N VAL A 57 -15.47 2.31 6.25
CA VAL A 57 -15.81 2.71 7.63
C VAL A 57 -14.98 3.91 8.13
N TYR A 58 -13.74 4.06 7.64
CA TYR A 58 -12.80 5.10 8.08
C TYR A 58 -12.52 6.15 7.00
N GLY A 59 -13.34 6.20 5.94
CA GLY A 59 -13.20 7.14 4.83
C GLY A 59 -12.76 6.46 3.53
N ALA A 60 -12.88 7.19 2.43
CA ALA A 60 -12.42 6.74 1.12
C ALA A 60 -10.89 6.71 1.07
N GLY A 61 -10.34 5.71 0.38
CA GLY A 61 -8.90 5.55 0.18
C GLY A 61 -8.47 4.09 0.14
N THR A 62 -7.16 3.86 0.05
CA THR A 62 -6.56 2.53 0.14
C THR A 62 -6.33 2.16 1.60
N TYR A 63 -6.79 0.97 1.99
CA TYR A 63 -6.72 0.47 3.36
C TYR A 63 -5.47 -0.38 3.55
N PHE A 64 -4.76 -0.11 4.65
CA PHE A 64 -3.59 -0.85 5.09
C PHE A 64 -3.78 -1.29 6.55
N ALA A 65 -3.37 -2.50 6.87
CA ALA A 65 -3.42 -3.05 8.21
C ALA A 65 -2.02 -3.17 8.82
N ARG A 66 -1.94 -2.97 10.14
CA ARG A 66 -0.73 -3.30 10.91
C ARG A 66 -0.46 -4.81 10.90
N ASP A 67 -1.52 -5.59 11.03
CA ASP A 67 -1.45 -7.04 11.21
C ASP A 67 -1.89 -7.75 9.92
N SER A 68 -1.05 -8.65 9.41
CA SER A 68 -1.31 -9.38 8.15
C SER A 68 -2.59 -10.22 8.18
N ALA A 69 -2.96 -10.73 9.35
CA ALA A 69 -4.19 -11.50 9.56
C ALA A 69 -5.45 -10.70 9.20
N TYR A 70 -5.44 -9.37 9.38
CA TYR A 70 -6.57 -8.53 8.94
C TYR A 70 -6.61 -8.44 7.40
N SER A 71 -5.45 -8.30 6.76
CA SER A 71 -5.35 -8.25 5.30
C SER A 71 -5.64 -9.59 4.60
N ASP A 72 -5.51 -10.72 5.31
CA ASP A 72 -5.87 -12.05 4.79
C ASP A 72 -7.34 -12.15 4.37
N GLY A 73 -8.24 -11.49 5.10
CA GLY A 73 -9.66 -11.38 4.74
C GLY A 73 -9.90 -10.71 3.38
N TYR A 74 -8.92 -9.96 2.88
CA TYR A 74 -8.93 -9.25 1.60
C TYR A 74 -7.84 -9.76 0.64
N ALA A 75 -7.22 -10.90 0.95
CA ALA A 75 -6.17 -11.48 0.10
C ALA A 75 -6.73 -11.89 -1.27
N ARG A 76 -5.92 -11.72 -2.32
CA ARG A 76 -6.21 -12.34 -3.61
C ARG A 76 -6.13 -13.85 -3.45
N ARG A 77 -7.19 -14.57 -3.80
CA ARG A 77 -7.27 -16.04 -3.75
C ARG A 77 -7.17 -16.61 -5.16
N ALA A 78 -6.18 -17.45 -5.39
CA ALA A 78 -6.01 -18.18 -6.65
C ALA A 78 -6.71 -19.55 -6.58
N ALA A 79 -7.05 -20.11 -7.74
CA ALA A 79 -7.77 -21.38 -7.86
C ALA A 79 -6.99 -22.58 -7.29
N ASP A 80 -5.66 -22.49 -7.23
CA ASP A 80 -4.78 -23.48 -6.62
C ASP A 80 -4.77 -23.39 -5.07
N GLY A 81 -5.59 -22.54 -4.46
CA GLY A 81 -5.63 -22.31 -3.01
C GLY A 81 -4.54 -21.38 -2.49
N THR A 82 -3.68 -20.82 -3.35
CA THR A 82 -2.69 -19.82 -2.96
C THR A 82 -3.36 -18.47 -2.69
N SER A 83 -2.98 -17.84 -1.59
CA SER A 83 -3.46 -16.53 -1.14
C SER A 83 -2.33 -15.52 -1.20
N CYS A 84 -2.62 -14.30 -1.64
CA CYS A 84 -1.62 -13.23 -1.76
C CYS A 84 -2.07 -11.96 -1.04
N ILE A 85 -1.15 -11.38 -0.27
CA ILE A 85 -1.25 -10.03 0.28
C ILE A 85 -0.02 -9.22 -0.15
N ILE A 86 -0.10 -7.90 -0.03
CA ILE A 86 1.00 -6.98 -0.33
C ILE A 86 1.53 -6.41 0.98
N MET A 87 2.85 -6.35 1.15
CA MET A 87 3.50 -5.60 2.21
C MET A 87 4.14 -4.35 1.62
N SER A 88 3.72 -3.20 2.13
CA SER A 88 4.04 -1.89 1.57
C SER A 88 4.81 -1.03 2.55
N ARG A 89 5.70 -0.18 2.04
CA ARG A 89 6.19 1.00 2.79
C ARG A 89 5.17 2.11 2.63
N VAL A 90 4.62 2.60 3.73
CA VAL A 90 3.56 3.61 3.70
C VAL A 90 3.98 4.82 4.52
N VAL A 91 3.98 5.99 3.88
CA VAL A 91 4.18 7.29 4.53
C VAL A 91 2.85 7.73 5.14
N LEU A 92 2.77 7.70 6.46
CA LEU A 92 1.55 7.99 7.21
C LEU A 92 1.41 9.47 7.56
N GLY A 93 2.53 10.15 7.76
CA GLY A 93 2.56 11.52 8.26
C GLY A 93 1.76 11.70 9.56
N ARG A 94 1.12 12.87 9.70
CA ARG A 94 0.15 13.13 10.76
C ARG A 94 -1.19 12.49 10.38
N TYR A 95 -1.77 11.68 11.25
CA TYR A 95 -3.07 11.04 11.02
C TYR A 95 -4.18 11.58 11.93
N ALA A 96 -5.43 11.41 11.48
CA ALA A 96 -6.65 11.71 12.23
C ALA A 96 -7.59 10.50 12.25
N VAL A 97 -8.56 10.47 13.18
CA VAL A 97 -9.58 9.40 13.17
C VAL A 97 -10.45 9.52 11.93
N GLY A 98 -10.52 8.43 11.16
CA GLY A 98 -11.35 8.33 9.97
C GLY A 98 -12.81 8.05 10.29
N ARG A 99 -13.70 8.42 9.36
CA ARG A 99 -15.14 8.15 9.44
C ARG A 99 -15.71 7.91 8.04
N ALA A 100 -16.79 7.15 7.96
CA ALA A 100 -17.53 6.97 6.72
C ALA A 100 -17.93 8.32 6.10
N GLY A 101 -17.83 8.41 4.77
CA GLY A 101 -18.10 9.63 4.00
C GLY A 101 -16.94 10.63 3.91
N MET A 102 -15.83 10.44 4.65
CA MET A 102 -14.64 11.28 4.48
C MET A 102 -13.93 10.94 3.16
N VAL A 103 -13.83 11.91 2.25
CA VAL A 103 -13.07 11.77 0.99
C VAL A 103 -11.61 12.20 1.16
N GLN A 104 -11.34 13.06 2.14
CA GLN A 104 -10.01 13.55 2.50
C GLN A 104 -9.87 13.66 4.02
N PRO A 105 -8.64 13.58 4.58
CA PRO A 105 -8.43 13.83 6.01
C PRO A 105 -8.88 15.25 6.41
N PRO A 106 -9.22 15.51 7.68
CA PRO A 106 -9.60 16.85 8.13
C PRO A 106 -8.43 17.85 8.07
N LEU A 107 -8.74 19.14 8.19
CA LEU A 107 -7.74 20.19 8.34
C LEU A 107 -6.98 20.06 9.67
N LEU A 108 -5.69 20.37 9.64
CA LEU A 108 -4.87 20.53 10.82
C LEU A 108 -5.33 21.77 11.60
N PRO A 109 -5.65 21.65 12.91
CA PRO A 109 -6.04 22.81 13.71
C PRO A 109 -4.99 23.92 13.66
N GLY A 110 -5.41 25.15 13.39
CA GLY A 110 -4.51 26.31 13.29
C GLY A 110 -3.74 26.41 11.97
N HIS A 111 -3.97 25.50 11.01
CA HIS A 111 -3.44 25.61 9.66
C HIS A 111 -4.59 25.76 8.66
N GLY A 112 -4.62 26.85 7.90
CA GLY A 112 -5.77 27.21 7.06
C GLY A 112 -6.10 26.20 5.96
N THR A 113 -5.08 25.62 5.31
CA THR A 113 -5.26 24.76 4.13
C THR A 113 -4.57 23.40 4.23
N ARG A 114 -3.85 23.13 5.32
CA ARG A 114 -3.11 21.87 5.47
C ARG A 114 -3.99 20.80 6.09
N HIS A 115 -4.12 19.68 5.41
CA HIS A 115 -4.82 18.50 5.92
C HIS A 115 -3.88 17.61 6.75
N TYR A 116 -4.47 16.74 7.56
CA TYR A 116 -3.78 15.51 7.96
C TYR A 116 -3.43 14.69 6.70
N HIS A 117 -2.49 13.76 6.82
CA HIS A 117 -1.95 13.01 5.69
C HIS A 117 -2.65 11.65 5.50
N SER A 118 -3.18 11.08 6.58
CA SER A 118 -3.87 9.79 6.56
C SER A 118 -4.98 9.71 7.62
N LEU A 119 -5.83 8.70 7.51
CA LEU A 119 -6.87 8.40 8.47
C LEU A 119 -6.60 7.08 9.20
N VAL A 120 -7.03 6.96 10.45
CA VAL A 120 -6.88 5.75 11.27
C VAL A 120 -8.17 5.37 11.98
N ASN A 121 -8.27 4.12 12.43
CA ASN A 121 -9.38 3.67 13.27
C ASN A 121 -9.31 4.17 14.72
N SER A 122 -8.10 4.30 15.28
CA SER A 122 -7.87 4.78 16.65
C SER A 122 -6.57 5.57 16.74
N LEU A 123 -6.54 6.62 17.57
CA LEU A 123 -5.34 7.42 17.83
C LEU A 123 -4.40 6.79 18.84
N GLU A 124 -4.90 5.89 19.70
CA GLU A 124 -4.12 5.30 20.78
C GLU A 124 -3.33 4.07 20.31
N SER A 125 -3.96 3.24 19.49
CA SER A 125 -3.32 2.06 18.89
C SER A 125 -3.91 1.84 17.49
N PRO A 126 -3.41 2.56 16.47
CA PRO A 126 -3.91 2.42 15.11
C PRO A 126 -3.55 1.04 14.56
N THR A 127 -4.57 0.31 14.08
CA THR A 127 -4.41 -1.00 13.44
C THR A 127 -4.82 -0.97 11.97
N ILE A 128 -5.59 0.04 11.57
CA ILE A 128 -6.03 0.29 10.20
C ILE A 128 -5.65 1.72 9.82
N PHE A 129 -5.06 1.88 8.65
CA PHE A 129 -4.68 3.15 8.05
C PHE A 129 -5.34 3.30 6.69
N VAL A 130 -5.90 4.46 6.40
CA VAL A 130 -6.50 4.79 5.10
C VAL A 130 -5.69 5.90 4.45
N ILE A 131 -5.21 5.62 3.23
CA ILE A 131 -4.34 6.50 2.45
C ILE A 131 -5.09 7.00 1.22
N GLN A 132 -5.23 8.32 1.11
CA GLN A 132 -5.94 8.96 0.00
C GLN A 132 -5.02 9.28 -1.19
N ASP A 133 -3.71 9.37 -0.96
CA ASP A 133 -2.70 9.63 -1.99
C ASP A 133 -1.89 8.34 -2.27
N GLY A 134 -2.03 7.82 -3.48
CA GLY A 134 -1.32 6.62 -3.92
C GLY A 134 0.21 6.72 -3.83
N ALA A 135 0.76 7.92 -4.01
CA ALA A 135 2.19 8.17 -3.94
C ALA A 135 2.78 7.98 -2.52
N CYS A 136 1.92 7.96 -1.49
CA CYS A 136 2.32 7.70 -0.11
C CYS A 136 2.48 6.21 0.22
N ALA A 137 2.25 5.30 -0.72
CA ALA A 137 2.40 3.86 -0.49
C ALA A 137 3.17 3.18 -1.63
N TYR A 138 4.25 2.48 -1.27
CA TYR A 138 5.06 1.69 -2.18
C TYR A 138 4.85 0.19 -1.92
N PRO A 139 4.26 -0.58 -2.86
CA PRO A 139 4.04 -2.01 -2.67
C PRO A 139 5.37 -2.75 -2.89
N ALA A 140 6.06 -3.05 -1.79
CA ALA A 140 7.45 -3.51 -1.83
C ALA A 140 7.58 -5.03 -1.89
N TYR A 141 6.59 -5.79 -1.43
CA TYR A 141 6.59 -7.25 -1.46
C TYR A 141 5.20 -7.81 -1.72
N VAL A 142 5.14 -8.89 -2.50
CA VAL A 142 3.97 -9.78 -2.60
C VAL A 142 4.25 -11.01 -1.76
N ILE A 143 3.38 -11.28 -0.78
CA ILE A 143 3.50 -12.41 0.12
C ILE A 143 2.46 -13.45 -0.30
N SER A 144 2.93 -14.65 -0.65
CA SER A 144 2.10 -15.77 -1.09
C SER A 144 2.12 -16.91 -0.08
N TYR A 145 0.96 -17.43 0.29
CA TYR A 145 0.79 -18.45 1.32
C TYR A 145 -0.45 -19.32 1.08
N ARG A 146 -0.59 -20.40 1.85
CA ARG A 146 -1.74 -21.32 1.80
C ARG A 146 -2.25 -21.60 3.21
N HIS A 147 -3.56 -21.65 3.41
CA HIS A 147 -4.17 -22.03 4.68
C HIS A 147 -4.15 -23.56 4.85
N GLY A 148 -3.73 -24.05 6.02
CA GLY A 148 -3.93 -25.46 6.42
C GLY A 148 -3.02 -26.52 5.77
N GLY A 149 -2.02 -26.17 4.97
CA GLY A 149 -1.04 -27.13 4.40
C GLY A 149 0.36 -26.99 5.00
N ARG A 150 1.16 -28.07 4.99
CA ARG A 150 2.63 -28.03 5.19
C ARG A 150 3.35 -27.32 4.02
N GLY A 151 2.91 -26.11 3.66
CA GLY A 151 3.49 -25.29 2.60
C GLY A 151 4.33 -24.17 3.18
N ARG A 152 5.51 -23.92 2.59
CA ARG A 152 6.33 -22.75 2.91
C ARG A 152 5.66 -21.49 2.39
N ALA A 153 5.58 -20.43 3.21
CA ALA A 153 5.25 -19.09 2.73
C ALA A 153 6.36 -18.61 1.76
N GLY A 154 5.97 -18.05 0.61
CA GLY A 154 6.88 -17.45 -0.37
C GLY A 154 6.75 -15.93 -0.34
N VAL A 155 7.88 -15.22 -0.46
CA VAL A 155 7.93 -13.75 -0.58
C VAL A 155 8.54 -13.40 -1.92
N ALA A 156 7.85 -12.60 -2.72
CA ALA A 156 8.33 -12.08 -4.00
C ALA A 156 8.54 -10.57 -3.91
N VAL A 157 9.62 -10.07 -4.50
CA VAL A 157 9.88 -8.63 -4.65
C VAL A 157 9.37 -8.21 -6.03
N PRO A 158 8.42 -7.28 -6.14
CA PRO A 158 7.99 -6.73 -7.42
C PRO A 158 9.16 -5.93 -8.03
N THR A 159 9.78 -6.48 -9.06
CA THR A 159 10.97 -5.91 -9.73
C THR A 159 10.64 -4.76 -10.69
N GLN A 160 9.37 -4.57 -11.08
CA GLN A 160 8.96 -3.61 -12.11
C GLN A 160 8.66 -2.18 -11.61
N LEU A 161 8.40 -1.99 -10.31
CA LEU A 161 7.97 -0.70 -9.76
C LEU A 161 9.09 0.33 -9.55
N CYS A 162 10.34 -0.03 -9.81
CA CYS A 162 11.46 0.92 -9.80
C CYS A 162 11.31 2.00 -10.91
N GLY A 163 10.48 1.75 -11.94
CA GLY A 163 10.30 2.67 -13.08
C GLY A 163 9.15 3.68 -12.95
N LEU A 164 7.99 3.31 -12.39
CA LEU A 164 6.76 4.10 -12.56
C LEU A 164 6.52 5.15 -11.46
N VAL A 165 6.80 4.85 -10.19
CA VAL A 165 6.72 5.83 -9.08
C VAL A 165 7.83 6.89 -9.17
N CYS A 166 8.86 6.59 -9.97
CA CYS A 166 10.08 7.37 -10.05
C CYS A 166 10.07 8.49 -11.11
N ARG A 167 9.03 8.59 -11.95
CA ARG A 167 9.00 9.63 -13.01
C ARG A 167 8.93 11.07 -12.48
N GLY A 168 8.73 11.28 -11.17
CA GLY A 168 8.58 12.63 -10.59
C GLY A 168 9.39 12.94 -9.32
N ASN A 169 10.18 12.01 -8.76
CA ASN A 169 10.90 12.29 -7.51
C ASN A 169 12.28 11.61 -7.44
N ALA A 170 13.29 12.29 -8.00
CA ALA A 170 14.68 11.84 -8.05
C ALA A 170 15.31 11.58 -6.66
N LEU A 171 14.82 12.25 -5.60
CA LEU A 171 15.30 12.06 -4.24
C LEU A 171 14.83 10.72 -3.65
N LEU A 172 13.59 10.32 -3.96
CA LEU A 172 13.07 9.02 -3.57
C LEU A 172 13.79 7.88 -4.31
N GLN A 173 14.16 8.08 -5.57
CA GLN A 173 14.99 7.13 -6.33
C GLN A 173 16.37 6.91 -5.70
N ALA A 174 17.05 7.99 -5.35
CA ALA A 174 18.40 7.93 -4.78
C ALA A 174 18.38 7.23 -3.40
N GLU A 175 17.38 7.54 -2.57
CA GLU A 175 17.27 6.94 -1.24
C GLU A 175 16.82 5.47 -1.30
N LEU A 176 15.94 5.10 -2.24
CA LEU A 176 15.55 3.69 -2.45
C LEU A 176 16.73 2.84 -2.95
N ARG A 177 17.57 3.36 -3.87
CA ARG A 177 18.79 2.66 -4.31
C ARG A 177 19.81 2.50 -3.19
N ARG A 178 19.89 3.49 -2.29
CA ARG A 178 20.76 3.46 -1.12
C ARG A 178 20.29 2.45 -0.06
N LEU A 179 18.98 2.34 0.16
CA LEU A 179 18.38 1.49 1.20
C LEU A 179 18.23 0.02 0.78
N LEU A 180 18.00 -0.26 -0.51
CA LEU A 180 17.71 -1.61 -1.00
C LEU A 180 18.95 -2.35 -1.51
N GLY A 181 20.07 -1.65 -1.74
CA GLY A 181 21.26 -2.24 -2.36
C GLY A 181 21.05 -2.64 -3.83
N PRO A 182 22.10 -3.08 -4.54
CA PRO A 182 21.96 -3.56 -5.91
C PRO A 182 21.08 -4.83 -5.95
N PRO A 183 20.34 -5.06 -7.06
CA PRO A 183 19.48 -6.23 -7.19
C PRO A 183 20.27 -7.52 -6.96
N ALA A 184 19.77 -8.38 -6.06
CA ALA A 184 20.39 -9.67 -5.77
C ALA A 184 20.17 -10.65 -6.93
N GLY A 185 21.14 -10.70 -7.84
CA GLY A 185 21.26 -11.76 -8.85
C GLY A 185 21.05 -11.30 -10.30
N PRO A 186 21.53 -12.13 -11.26
CA PRO A 186 21.62 -11.75 -12.68
C PRO A 186 20.27 -11.51 -13.35
N ALA A 187 19.19 -12.17 -12.90
CA ALA A 187 17.84 -11.96 -13.42
C ALA A 187 17.27 -10.59 -13.02
N ALA A 188 17.53 -10.14 -11.80
CA ALA A 188 17.10 -8.82 -11.31
C ALA A 188 17.98 -7.69 -11.89
N ALA A 189 19.25 -7.96 -12.18
CA ALA A 189 20.12 -7.05 -12.92
C ALA A 189 19.70 -6.90 -14.40
N ALA A 190 19.31 -7.99 -15.07
CA ALA A 190 18.83 -7.97 -16.45
C ALA A 190 17.50 -7.21 -16.58
N ALA A 191 16.58 -7.36 -15.62
CA ALA A 191 15.34 -6.60 -15.58
C ALA A 191 15.57 -5.09 -15.38
N ALA A 192 16.56 -4.71 -14.57
CA ALA A 192 16.96 -3.32 -14.38
C ALA A 192 17.63 -2.71 -15.63
N ALA A 193 18.45 -3.49 -16.34
CA ALA A 193 19.12 -3.07 -17.58
C ALA A 193 18.13 -2.90 -18.75
N ALA A 194 17.14 -3.79 -18.88
CA ALA A 194 16.09 -3.68 -19.89
C ALA A 194 15.22 -2.43 -19.69
N ALA A 195 14.94 -2.05 -18.44
CA ALA A 195 14.22 -0.83 -18.11
C ALA A 195 15.02 0.46 -18.41
N ALA A 196 16.35 0.40 -18.41
CA ALA A 196 17.21 1.54 -18.75
C ALA A 196 17.42 1.74 -20.25
N ALA A 197 17.32 0.67 -21.04
CA ALA A 197 17.48 0.71 -22.50
C ALA A 197 16.20 1.14 -23.25
N ALA A 198 15.06 1.20 -22.56
CA ALA A 198 13.77 1.62 -23.09
C ALA A 198 13.43 3.10 -22.78
N ALA A 199 14.41 3.87 -22.29
CA ALA A 199 14.37 5.32 -22.07
C ALA A 199 15.30 6.04 -23.06
#